data_AF-A0A1G1TKG5-F1
#
_entry.id   AF-A0A1G1TKG5-F1
#
_cell.length_a   1.000
_cell.length_b   1.000
_cell.length_c   1.000
_cell.angle_alpha   90.00
_cell.angle_beta   90.00
_cell.angle_gamma   90.00
#
_symmetry.space_group_name_H-M   'P 1'
#
loop_
_entity.id
_entity.type
_entity.pdbx_description
1 polymer ?
#
loop_
_entity_poly.entity_id
_entity_poly.type
_entity_poly.pdbx_seq_one_letter_code
_entity_poly.pdbx_strand_id
1 'polypeptide(L)'
;MADEQPWLEPELTLTELAHRLRTHPALLSKVINAGCGQNFNDFVNTYRVQEARRKLADPRFGHYSLVGVALESGFNSKSTFNRVFKKLLDQAPSEVMRPKS
;
A
#
# COMPACT_ATOMS: atom_id res chain seq x y z
N MET A 1 7.05 -0.50 -21.33
CA MET A 1 5.89 -1.22 -20.74
C MET A 1 5.66 -0.53 -19.42
N ALA A 2 4.59 0.23 -19.27
CA ALA A 2 4.41 1.03 -18.06
C ALA A 2 4.31 0.09 -16.86
N ASP A 3 5.13 0.33 -15.84
CA ASP A 3 5.05 -0.28 -14.52
C ASP A 3 3.65 -0.03 -13.95
N GLU A 4 2.72 -0.95 -14.18
CA GLU A 4 1.41 -0.91 -13.53
C GLU A 4 1.63 -0.97 -12.02
N GLN A 5 1.04 -0.02 -11.31
CA GLN A 5 1.07 0.05 -9.85
C GLN A 5 -0.31 -0.35 -9.31
N PRO A 6 -0.72 -1.63 -9.44
CA PRO A 6 -2.08 -2.06 -9.13
C PRO A 6 -2.43 -1.79 -7.66
N TRP A 7 -1.43 -1.69 -6.76
CA TRP A 7 -1.66 -1.33 -5.37
C TRP A 7 -2.28 0.06 -5.17
N LEU A 8 -2.17 0.96 -6.14
CA LEU A 8 -2.83 2.27 -6.13
C LEU A 8 -4.35 2.16 -6.29
N GLU A 9 -4.84 1.05 -6.86
CA GLU A 9 -6.27 0.82 -7.03
C GLU A 9 -6.88 0.37 -5.70
N PRO A 10 -7.80 1.16 -5.10
CA PRO A 10 -8.30 0.86 -3.77
C PRO A 10 -9.09 -0.46 -3.71
N GLU A 11 -9.84 -0.74 -4.78
CA GLU A 11 -10.67 -1.93 -4.97
C GLU A 11 -9.90 -3.14 -5.52
N LEU A 12 -8.56 -3.11 -5.56
CA LEU A 12 -7.76 -4.24 -6.04
C LEU A 12 -8.06 -5.50 -5.23
N THR A 13 -8.50 -6.55 -5.91
CA THR A 13 -8.75 -7.87 -5.32
C THR A 13 -7.73 -8.91 -5.81
N LEU A 14 -7.60 -10.00 -5.06
CA LEU A 14 -6.77 -11.15 -5.46
C LEU A 14 -7.22 -11.71 -6.82
N THR A 15 -8.53 -11.78 -7.04
CA THR A 15 -9.11 -12.29 -8.29
C THR A 15 -8.76 -11.38 -9.47
N GLU A 16 -8.89 -10.07 -9.29
CA GLU A 16 -8.53 -9.09 -10.31
C GLU A 16 -7.04 -9.16 -10.66
N LEU A 17 -6.16 -9.20 -9.65
CA LEU A 17 -4.73 -9.32 -9.88
C LEU A 17 -4.37 -10.65 -10.57
N ALA A 18 -5.00 -11.75 -10.16
CA ALA A 18 -4.79 -13.05 -10.79
C ALA A 18 -5.22 -13.03 -12.27
N HIS A 19 -6.34 -12.39 -12.59
CA HIS A 19 -6.81 -12.23 -13.96
C HIS A 19 -5.80 -11.45 -14.82
N ARG A 20 -5.28 -10.32 -14.32
CA ARG A 20 -4.25 -9.53 -15.02
C ARG A 20 -2.96 -10.31 -15.26
N LEU A 21 -2.56 -11.12 -14.30
CA LEU A 21 -1.40 -12.02 -14.38
C LEU A 21 -1.69 -13.31 -15.16
N ARG A 22 -2.90 -13.49 -15.71
CA ARG A 22 -3.35 -14.69 -16.41
C ARG A 22 -3.10 -15.98 -15.61
N THR A 23 -3.40 -15.94 -14.32
CA THR A 23 -3.20 -17.04 -13.37
C THR A 23 -4.46 -17.30 -12.54
N HIS A 24 -4.43 -18.38 -11.75
CA HIS A 24 -5.53 -18.74 -10.87
C HIS A 24 -5.40 -18.03 -9.51
N PRO A 25 -6.48 -17.47 -8.93
CA PRO A 25 -6.43 -16.77 -7.63
C PRO A 25 -5.84 -17.63 -6.50
N ALA A 26 -6.20 -18.92 -6.47
CA ALA A 26 -5.67 -19.87 -5.50
C ALA A 26 -4.15 -20.06 -5.63
N LEU A 27 -3.63 -20.12 -6.86
CA LEU A 27 -2.19 -20.23 -7.12
C LEU A 27 -1.48 -18.95 -6.68
N LEU A 28 -2.01 -17.79 -7.06
CA LEU A 28 -1.46 -16.50 -6.66
C LEU A 28 -1.41 -16.36 -5.13
N SER A 29 -2.49 -16.69 -4.43
CA SER A 29 -2.53 -16.69 -2.96
C SER A 29 -1.50 -17.63 -2.34
N LYS A 30 -1.34 -18.83 -2.92
CA LYS A 30 -0.36 -19.81 -2.45
C LYS A 30 1.08 -19.30 -2.65
N VAL A 31 1.37 -18.68 -3.80
CA VAL A 31 2.68 -18.10 -4.10
C VAL A 31 2.98 -16.93 -3.17
N ILE A 32 2.03 -16.03 -2.94
CA ILE A 32 2.21 -14.89 -2.02
C ILE A 32 2.45 -15.39 -0.59
N ASN A 33 1.65 -16.36 -0.11
CA ASN A 33 1.86 -16.92 1.23
C ASN A 33 3.21 -17.63 1.34
N ALA A 34 3.57 -18.47 0.38
CA ALA A 34 4.80 -19.25 0.43
C ALA A 34 6.06 -18.38 0.24
N GLY A 35 5.99 -17.38 -0.63
CA GLY A 35 7.13 -16.52 -0.96
C GLY A 35 7.30 -15.32 -0.03
N CYS A 36 6.20 -14.79 0.53
CA CYS A 36 6.24 -13.57 1.35
C CYS A 36 5.78 -13.78 2.81
N GLY A 37 5.27 -14.97 3.16
CA GLY A 37 4.81 -15.27 4.54
C GLY A 37 3.58 -14.47 4.97
N GLN A 38 2.82 -13.92 4.02
CA GLN A 38 1.69 -13.03 4.29
C GLN A 38 0.52 -13.31 3.35
N ASN A 39 -0.69 -12.88 3.74
CA ASN A 39 -1.85 -12.96 2.86
C ASN A 39 -1.81 -11.83 1.80
N PHE A 40 -2.67 -11.93 0.79
CA PHE A 40 -2.78 -10.95 -0.29
C PHE A 40 -2.98 -9.50 0.20
N ASN A 41 -3.83 -9.29 1.20
CA ASN A 41 -4.11 -7.94 1.70
C ASN A 41 -2.86 -7.33 2.36
N ASP A 42 -2.17 -8.08 3.21
CA ASP A 42 -0.92 -7.63 3.83
C ASP A 42 0.18 -7.38 2.77
N PHE A 43 0.24 -8.23 1.74
CA PHE A 43 1.15 -8.05 0.61
C PHE A 43 0.90 -6.72 -0.12
N VAL A 44 -0.33 -6.47 -0.58
CA VAL A 44 -0.68 -5.21 -1.26
C VAL A 44 -0.46 -4.00 -0.35
N ASN A 45 -0.87 -4.12 0.92
CA ASN A 45 -0.73 -3.06 1.90
C ASN A 45 0.74 -2.68 2.16
N THR A 46 1.68 -3.61 1.98
CA THR A 46 3.11 -3.30 2.06
C THR A 46 3.52 -2.30 0.98
N TYR A 47 3.11 -2.51 -0.27
CA TYR A 47 3.36 -1.58 -1.37
C TYR A 47 2.67 -0.23 -1.15
N ARG A 48 1.41 -0.25 -0.67
CA ARG A 48 0.67 0.98 -0.36
C ARG A 48 1.35 1.82 0.72
N VAL A 49 1.90 1.19 1.77
CA VAL A 49 2.67 1.92 2.81
C VAL A 49 3.99 2.46 2.27
N GLN A 50 4.70 1.70 1.43
CA GLN A 50 5.93 2.17 0.81
C GLN A 50 5.68 3.39 -0.08
N GLU A 51 4.59 3.38 -0.85
CA GLU A 51 4.18 4.51 -1.67
C GLU A 51 3.77 5.71 -0.83
N ALA A 52 3.01 5.50 0.25
CA ALA A 52 2.67 6.57 1.20
C ALA A 52 3.94 7.20 1.81
N ARG A 53 4.92 6.39 2.19
CA ARG A 53 6.22 6.88 2.70
C ARG A 53 6.96 7.70 1.64
N ARG A 54 6.96 7.24 0.39
CA ARG A 54 7.57 7.95 -0.74
C ARG A 54 6.90 9.32 -0.94
N LYS A 55 5.57 9.37 -0.92
CA LYS A 55 4.79 10.61 -1.05
C LYS A 55 5.03 11.55 0.14
N LEU A 56 5.04 11.05 1.38
CA LEU A 56 5.30 11.87 2.57
C LEU A 56 6.70 12.51 2.56
N ALA A 57 7.68 11.85 1.95
CA ALA A 57 9.05 12.39 1.82
C ALA A 57 9.23 13.33 0.60
N ASP A 58 8.24 13.41 -0.29
CA ASP A 58 8.32 14.18 -1.53
C ASP A 58 7.69 15.58 -1.32
N PRO A 59 8.47 16.67 -1.47
CA PRO A 59 7.96 18.03 -1.28
C PRO A 59 6.74 18.37 -2.13
N ARG A 60 6.55 17.70 -3.28
CA ARG A 60 5.38 17.90 -4.15
C ARG A 60 4.08 17.53 -3.44
N PHE A 61 4.12 16.60 -2.49
CA PHE A 61 2.96 16.20 -1.69
C PHE A 61 2.92 16.90 -0.33
N GLY A 62 3.80 17.88 -0.05
CA GLY A 62 3.84 18.58 1.24
C GLY A 62 2.56 19.36 1.59
N HIS A 63 1.71 19.63 0.61
CA HIS A 63 0.39 20.25 0.80
C HIS A 63 -0.74 19.24 1.03
N TYR A 64 -0.49 17.95 0.87
CA TYR A 64 -1.48 16.91 1.12
C TYR A 64 -1.60 16.64 2.62
N SER A 65 -2.84 16.44 3.07
CA SER A 65 -3.05 15.87 4.39
C SER A 65 -2.60 14.40 4.42
N LEU A 66 -2.33 13.88 5.61
CA LEU A 66 -2.02 12.45 5.79
C LEU A 66 -3.09 11.53 5.19
N VAL A 67 -4.36 11.93 5.29
CA VAL A 67 -5.48 11.19 4.68
C VAL A 67 -5.41 11.28 3.15
N GLY A 68 -5.08 12.45 2.61
CA GLY A 68 -4.86 12.62 1.18
C GLY A 68 -3.76 11.69 0.66
N VAL A 69 -2.62 11.64 1.34
CA VAL A 69 -1.53 10.72 0.97
C VAL A 69 -1.97 9.24 1.07
N ALA A 70 -2.76 8.88 2.07
CA ALA A 70 -3.29 7.52 2.20
C ALA A 70 -4.19 7.14 1.01
N LEU A 71 -5.14 8.01 0.63
CA LEU A 71 -6.05 7.78 -0.50
C LEU A 71 -5.26 7.67 -1.81
N GLU A 72 -4.32 8.59 -2.03
CA GLU A 72 -3.41 8.59 -3.16
C GLU A 72 -2.52 7.34 -3.23
N SER A 73 -2.32 6.66 -2.10
CA SER A 73 -1.53 5.42 -2.03
C SER A 73 -2.38 4.15 -2.12
N GLY A 74 -3.67 4.28 -2.45
CA GLY A 74 -4.60 3.17 -2.67
C GLY A 74 -5.33 2.68 -1.41
N PHE A 75 -5.28 3.39 -0.28
CA PHE A 75 -6.07 3.00 0.88
C PHE A 75 -7.53 3.48 0.78
N ASN A 76 -8.47 2.59 1.07
CA ASN A 76 -9.91 2.92 1.14
C ASN A 76 -10.33 3.66 2.43
N SER A 77 -9.49 3.65 3.48
CA SER A 77 -9.83 4.34 4.72
C SER A 77 -8.61 4.72 5.55
N LYS A 78 -8.78 5.82 6.32
CA LYS A 78 -7.81 6.28 7.32
C LYS A 78 -7.53 5.22 8.39
N SER A 79 -8.55 4.48 8.82
CA SER A 79 -8.44 3.46 9.86
C SER A 79 -7.54 2.30 9.41
N THR A 80 -7.73 1.80 8.18
CA THR A 80 -6.86 0.78 7.61
C THR A 80 -5.45 1.31 7.42
N PHE A 81 -5.30 2.51 6.88
CA PHE A 81 -4.00 3.16 6.71
C PHE A 81 -3.23 3.24 8.03
N ASN A 82 -3.80 3.84 9.07
CA ASN A 82 -3.13 4.00 10.35
C ASN A 82 -2.69 2.66 10.97
N ARG A 83 -3.56 1.64 10.90
CA ARG A 83 -3.28 0.30 11.44
C ARG A 83 -2.11 -0.36 10.71
N VAL A 84 -2.13 -0.33 9.37
CA VAL A 84 -1.09 -0.95 8.54
C VAL A 84 0.22 -0.18 8.64
N PHE A 85 0.17 1.15 8.56
CA PHE A 85 1.36 2.00 8.63
C PHE A 85 2.12 1.80 9.95
N LYS A 86 1.39 1.79 11.08
CA LYS A 86 1.98 1.49 12.39
C LYS A 86 2.54 0.07 12.45
N LYS A 87 1.83 -0.93 11.91
CA LYS A 87 2.30 -2.34 11.88
C LYS A 87 3.61 -2.50 11.09
N LEU A 88 3.79 -1.76 9.99
CA LEU A 88 4.90 -1.98 9.06
C LEU A 88 6.11 -1.06 9.31
N LEU A 89 5.90 0.16 9.81
CA LEU A 89 6.97 1.14 10.03
C LEU A 89 7.32 1.33 11.50
N ASP A 90 6.58 0.68 12.41
CA ASP A 90 6.69 0.83 13.87
C ASP A 90 6.65 2.30 14.36
N GLN A 91 6.09 3.17 13.51
CA GLN A 91 6.02 4.61 13.67
C GLN A 91 4.61 5.07 13.28
N ALA A 92 4.12 6.10 13.96
CA ALA A 92 2.86 6.73 13.58
C ALA A 92 3.08 7.56 12.30
N PRO A 93 2.13 7.58 11.36
CA PRO A 93 2.29 8.35 10.13
C PRO A 93 2.49 9.86 10.37
N SER A 94 1.99 10.38 11.49
CA SER A 94 2.22 11.77 11.91
C SER A 94 3.68 12.08 12.26
N GLU A 95 4.46 11.09 12.66
CA GLU A 95 5.89 11.25 12.98
C GLU A 95 6.73 11.39 11.71
N VAL A 96 6.32 10.74 10.62
CA VAL A 96 6.98 10.82 9.31
C VAL A 96 6.69 12.14 8.60
N MET A 97 5.52 12.75 8.84
CA MET A 97 5.08 13.97 8.14
C MET A 97 5.76 15.26 8.64
N ARG A 98 6.42 15.23 9.80
CA ARG A 98 7.18 16.39 10.30
C ARG A 98 8.67 16.18 10.01
N PRO A 99 9.25 16.80 8.98
CA PRO A 99 10.70 16.99 8.99
C PRO A 99 11.05 17.75 10.27
N LYS A 100 11.93 17.18 11.11
CA LYS A 100 12.57 17.93 12.19
C LYS A 100 13.25 19.15 11.53
N SER A 101 12.69 20.33 11.76
CA SER A 101 13.43 21.58 11.66
C SER A 101 14.43 21.67 12.80
#